data_AF-A0AAV0IP34-F1
#
_entry.id   AF-A0AAV0IP34-F1
#
_cell.length_a   1.000
_cell.length_b   1.000
_cell.length_c   1.000
_cell.angle_alpha   90.00
_cell.angle_beta   90.00
_cell.angle_gamma   90.00
#
_symmetry.space_group_name_H-M   'P 1'
#
loop_
_entity.id
_entity.type
_entity.pdbx_description
1 polymer ?
#
loop_
_entity_poly.entity_id
_entity_poly.type
_entity_poly.pdbx_seq_one_letter_code
_entity_poly.pdbx_strand_id
1 'polypeptide(L)'
;MSLKLGCTRVLVVSSARMAEEVMKTQDLVFCSRPSLTGPNHLSYDRRDISFGPYSAYWREIRKICVVHLFNSNRVQSFSPVREGEVSQMTERISRSSHGSNPLDLSEAMLSVTSRIICRTAFGTSLEGNHGVDLRSKLELMLRESEAMFTSFFFSDHFPSLGFLDRFTGMMSRLEKNCKELDTFYQDI
;
A
#
# COMPACT_ATOMS: atom_id res chain seq x y z
N MET A 1 6.48 -6.77 -25.60
CA MET A 1 7.77 -6.06 -25.78
C MET A 1 8.70 -6.51 -24.66
N SER A 2 9.98 -6.80 -24.91
CA SER A 2 10.96 -7.13 -23.85
C SER A 2 11.92 -5.96 -23.65
N LEU A 3 12.18 -5.62 -22.40
CA LEU A 3 13.10 -4.55 -21.98
C LEU A 3 14.18 -5.13 -21.07
N LYS A 4 15.29 -4.39 -20.93
CA LYS A 4 16.34 -4.69 -19.96
C LYS A 4 16.53 -3.46 -19.07
N LEU A 5 16.07 -3.55 -17.81
CA LEU A 5 16.24 -2.52 -16.79
C LEU A 5 17.53 -2.82 -16.02
N GLY A 6 18.63 -2.20 -16.44
CA GLY A 6 19.97 -2.51 -15.95
C GLY A 6 20.40 -3.93 -16.32
N CYS A 7 20.54 -4.80 -15.33
CA CYS A 7 20.81 -6.23 -15.46
C CYS A 7 19.54 -7.09 -15.48
N THR A 8 18.37 -6.52 -15.18
CA THR A 8 17.10 -7.24 -15.02
C THR A 8 16.31 -7.24 -16.33
N ARG A 9 15.89 -8.42 -16.82
CA ARG A 9 15.04 -8.52 -18.02
C ARG A 9 13.57 -8.45 -17.62
N VAL A 10 12.81 -7.61 -18.32
CA VAL A 10 11.39 -7.37 -18.05
C VAL A 10 10.58 -7.58 -19.32
N LEU A 11 9.47 -8.33 -19.21
CA LEU A 11 8.49 -8.46 -20.28
C LEU A 11 7.35 -7.49 -20.03
N VAL A 12 7.08 -6.61 -21.00
CA VAL A 12 5.96 -5.68 -20.98
C VAL A 12 4.77 -6.29 -21.71
N VAL A 13 3.69 -6.50 -20.95
CA VAL A 13 2.38 -6.96 -21.43
C VAL A 13 1.51 -5.72 -21.69
N SER A 14 1.22 -5.44 -22.96
CA SER A 14 0.58 -4.19 -23.39
C SER A 14 -0.66 -4.42 -24.27
N SER A 15 -1.33 -5.57 -24.13
CA SER A 15 -2.60 -5.85 -24.81
C SER A 15 -3.48 -6.75 -23.95
N ALA A 16 -4.80 -6.61 -24.07
CA ALA A 16 -5.77 -7.41 -23.33
C ALA A 16 -5.59 -8.91 -23.59
N ARG A 17 -5.38 -9.32 -24.86
CA ARG A 17 -5.13 -10.72 -25.22
C ARG A 17 -3.90 -11.30 -24.51
N MET A 18 -2.81 -10.54 -24.45
CA MET A 18 -1.60 -11.00 -23.74
C MET A 18 -1.78 -10.98 -22.23
N ALA A 19 -2.54 -10.02 -21.68
CA ALA A 19 -2.86 -9.98 -20.27
C ALA A 19 -3.71 -11.20 -19.85
N GLU A 20 -4.69 -11.61 -20.66
CA GLU A 20 -5.45 -12.83 -20.41
C GLU A 20 -4.54 -14.07 -20.40
N GLU A 21 -3.64 -14.19 -21.38
CA GLU A 21 -2.71 -15.32 -21.43
C GLU A 21 -1.83 -15.38 -20.17
N VAL A 22 -1.29 -14.25 -19.71
CA VAL A 22 -0.38 -14.20 -18.55
C VAL A 22 -1.10 -14.32 -17.22
N MET A 23 -2.26 -13.66 -17.06
CA MET A 23 -2.94 -13.53 -15.77
C MET A 23 -4.03 -14.58 -15.54
N LYS A 24 -4.40 -15.37 -16.57
CA LYS A 24 -5.45 -16.39 -16.49
C LYS A 24 -5.00 -17.73 -17.05
N THR A 25 -4.51 -17.78 -18.29
CA THR A 25 -4.11 -19.07 -18.90
C THR A 25 -2.85 -19.64 -18.25
N GLN A 26 -1.84 -18.79 -18.01
CA GLN A 26 -0.54 -19.14 -17.44
C GLN A 26 -0.36 -18.53 -16.03
N ASP A 27 -1.45 -18.31 -15.31
CA ASP A 27 -1.46 -17.55 -14.06
C ASP A 27 -0.49 -18.13 -13.01
N LEU A 28 -0.47 -19.46 -12.83
CA LEU A 28 0.42 -20.13 -11.88
C LEU A 28 1.91 -19.92 -12.19
N VAL A 29 2.27 -19.73 -13.47
CA VAL A 29 3.66 -19.47 -13.88
C VAL A 29 4.07 -18.05 -13.53
N PHE A 30 3.16 -17.07 -13.68
CA PHE A 30 3.46 -15.64 -13.53
C PHE A 30 2.95 -15.00 -12.23
N CYS A 31 2.27 -15.75 -11.37
CA CYS A 31 1.64 -15.20 -10.17
C CYS A 31 2.62 -14.76 -9.07
N SER A 32 3.86 -15.25 -9.09
CA SER A 32 4.85 -14.93 -8.06
C SER A 32 5.38 -13.50 -8.21
N ARG A 33 5.85 -12.90 -7.10
CA ARG A 33 6.34 -11.52 -7.04
C ARG A 33 7.87 -11.46 -7.08
N PRO A 34 8.47 -10.49 -7.79
CA PRO A 34 9.91 -10.29 -7.77
C PRO A 34 10.39 -9.89 -6.37
N SER A 35 11.64 -10.24 -6.03
CA SER A 35 12.28 -9.76 -4.81
C SER A 35 12.89 -8.39 -5.11
N LEU A 36 12.30 -7.34 -4.53
CA LEU A 36 12.75 -5.96 -4.67
C LEU A 36 13.07 -5.41 -3.28
N THR A 37 14.06 -4.53 -3.20
CA THR A 37 14.63 -4.06 -1.92
C THR A 37 13.58 -3.34 -1.07
N GLY A 38 12.92 -2.31 -1.60
CA GLY A 38 11.86 -1.58 -0.87
C GLY A 38 10.78 -2.52 -0.32
N PRO A 39 10.07 -3.28 -1.18
CA PRO A 39 9.10 -4.27 -0.75
C PRO A 39 9.65 -5.28 0.26
N ASN A 40 10.84 -5.86 0.05
CA ASN A 40 11.42 -6.86 0.97
C ASN A 40 11.47 -6.34 2.41
N HIS A 41 11.93 -5.09 2.61
CA HIS A 41 12.05 -4.51 3.94
C HIS A 41 10.68 -4.13 4.53
N LEU A 42 9.84 -3.44 3.77
CA LEU A 42 8.54 -2.93 4.26
C LEU A 42 7.49 -4.02 4.46
N SER A 43 7.66 -5.18 3.84
CA SER A 43 6.73 -6.33 3.95
C SER A 43 7.24 -7.47 4.84
N TYR A 44 8.20 -7.17 5.72
CA TYR A 44 8.78 -8.16 6.64
C TYR A 44 9.29 -9.41 5.93
N ASP A 45 10.20 -9.20 4.97
CA ASP A 45 10.75 -10.25 4.09
C ASP A 45 9.69 -10.91 3.19
N ARG A 46 8.82 -10.09 2.57
CA ARG A 46 7.76 -10.52 1.63
C ARG A 46 6.81 -11.55 2.24
N ARG A 47 6.37 -11.30 3.47
CA ARG A 47 5.38 -12.13 4.18
C ARG A 47 3.96 -11.56 4.09
N ASP A 48 3.77 -10.46 3.36
CA ASP A 48 2.49 -9.85 3.12
C ASP A 48 1.73 -10.47 1.91
N ILE A 49 0.49 -10.04 1.70
CA ILE A 49 -0.38 -10.56 0.65
C ILE A 49 -0.09 -9.99 -0.76
N SER A 50 0.57 -8.84 -0.84
CA SER A 50 0.78 -8.05 -2.06
C SER A 50 2.14 -8.31 -2.71
N PHE A 51 3.21 -8.38 -1.91
CA PHE A 51 4.60 -8.57 -2.38
C PHE A 51 5.18 -9.96 -2.07
N GLY A 52 4.44 -10.80 -1.34
CA GLY A 52 4.80 -12.19 -1.08
C GLY A 52 4.92 -13.06 -2.34
N PRO A 53 5.92 -13.96 -2.42
CA PRO A 53 5.98 -14.95 -3.48
C PRO A 53 4.85 -15.97 -3.32
N TYR A 54 4.38 -16.51 -4.45
CA TYR A 54 3.34 -17.54 -4.43
C TYR A 54 3.84 -18.79 -3.71
N SER A 55 3.15 -19.16 -2.64
CA SER A 55 3.53 -20.25 -1.74
C SER A 55 2.31 -20.84 -1.04
N ALA A 56 2.46 -21.98 -0.38
CA ALA A 56 1.39 -22.55 0.44
C ALA A 56 0.95 -21.59 1.56
N TYR A 57 1.90 -20.92 2.21
CA TYR A 57 1.62 -19.89 3.21
C TYR A 57 0.82 -18.73 2.64
N TRP A 58 1.28 -18.15 1.52
CA TRP A 58 0.60 -17.02 0.88
C TRP A 58 -0.84 -17.38 0.48
N ARG A 59 -1.06 -18.59 -0.06
CA ARG A 59 -2.41 -19.06 -0.41
C ARG A 59 -3.32 -19.12 0.81
N GLU A 60 -2.82 -19.62 1.93
CA GLU A 60 -3.62 -19.76 3.15
C GLU A 60 -3.96 -18.39 3.73
N ILE A 61 -2.99 -17.48 3.83
CA ILE A 61 -3.25 -16.10 4.29
C ILE A 61 -4.26 -15.40 3.37
N ARG A 62 -4.08 -15.49 2.04
CA ARG A 62 -5.02 -14.90 1.08
C ARG A 62 -6.43 -15.49 1.25
N LYS A 63 -6.54 -16.81 1.44
CA LYS A 63 -7.82 -17.48 1.68
C LYS A 63 -8.47 -16.96 2.96
N ILE A 64 -7.72 -16.84 4.05
CA ILE A 64 -8.21 -16.28 5.32
C ILE A 64 -8.75 -14.86 5.10
N CYS A 65 -7.99 -13.98 4.44
CA CYS A 65 -8.44 -12.62 4.13
C CYS A 65 -9.72 -12.61 3.30
N VAL A 66 -9.80 -13.40 2.22
CA VAL A 66 -10.99 -13.45 1.37
C VAL A 66 -12.21 -13.98 2.14
N VAL A 67 -12.04 -15.07 2.89
CA VAL A 67 -13.15 -15.73 3.60
C VAL A 67 -13.63 -14.92 4.79
N HIS A 68 -12.75 -14.22 5.52
CA HIS A 68 -13.11 -13.58 6.79
C HIS A 68 -13.15 -12.05 6.77
N LEU A 69 -12.44 -11.40 5.85
CA LEU A 69 -12.37 -9.95 5.76
C LEU A 69 -13.13 -9.42 4.53
N PHE A 70 -12.90 -10.04 3.37
CA PHE A 70 -13.42 -9.53 2.09
C PHE A 70 -14.66 -10.27 1.57
N ASN A 71 -15.32 -11.10 2.39
CA ASN A 71 -16.58 -11.72 2.01
C ASN A 71 -17.73 -10.70 2.00
N SER A 72 -18.77 -10.96 1.19
CA SER A 72 -19.89 -10.04 0.99
C SER A 72 -20.57 -9.62 2.30
N ASN A 73 -20.79 -10.55 3.23
CA ASN A 73 -21.45 -10.26 4.51
C ASN A 73 -20.61 -9.32 5.37
N ARG A 74 -19.29 -9.53 5.42
CA ARG A 74 -18.37 -8.67 6.17
C ARG A 74 -18.25 -7.29 5.53
N VAL A 75 -18.11 -7.22 4.21
CA VAL A 75 -18.10 -5.94 3.48
C VAL A 75 -19.39 -5.16 3.72
N GLN A 76 -20.56 -5.81 3.71
CA GLN A 76 -21.85 -5.18 4.03
C GLN A 76 -21.93 -4.71 5.48
N SER A 77 -21.39 -5.48 6.43
CA SER A 77 -21.38 -5.08 7.85
C SER A 77 -20.62 -3.77 8.11
N PHE A 78 -19.66 -3.42 7.24
CA PHE A 78 -18.92 -2.15 7.29
C PHE A 78 -19.59 -0.99 6.51
N SER A 79 -20.79 -1.18 5.93
CA SER A 79 -21.50 -0.11 5.22
C SER A 79 -21.75 1.14 6.07
N PRO A 80 -22.19 1.02 7.34
CA PRO A 80 -22.42 2.21 8.18
C PRO A 80 -21.15 3.05 8.40
N VAL A 81 -19.98 2.40 8.45
CA VAL A 81 -18.69 3.12 8.54
C VAL A 81 -18.46 3.93 7.28
N ARG A 82 -18.57 3.30 6.10
CA ARG A 82 -18.37 3.99 4.81
C ARG A 82 -19.35 5.12 4.60
N GLU A 83 -20.64 4.89 4.85
CA GLU A 83 -21.70 5.89 4.72
C GLU A 83 -21.46 7.08 5.64
N GLY A 84 -21.09 6.84 6.90
CA GLY A 84 -20.79 7.89 7.86
C GLY A 84 -19.58 8.74 7.44
N GLU A 85 -18.48 8.10 7.06
CA GLU A 85 -17.26 8.82 6.66
C GLU A 85 -17.44 9.61 5.35
N VAL A 86 -18.12 9.03 4.37
CA VAL A 86 -18.43 9.72 3.10
C VAL A 86 -19.38 10.89 3.34
N SER A 87 -20.42 10.71 4.17
CA SER A 87 -21.36 11.79 4.48
C SER A 87 -20.66 12.98 5.13
N GLN A 88 -19.77 12.74 6.10
CA GLN A 88 -18.96 13.79 6.72
C GLN A 88 -18.05 14.50 5.71
N MET A 89 -17.42 13.76 4.81
CA MET A 89 -16.61 14.37 3.75
C MET A 89 -17.45 15.26 2.84
N THR A 90 -18.62 14.79 2.39
CA THR A 90 -19.51 15.60 1.53
C THR A 90 -20.01 16.85 2.21
N GLU A 91 -20.30 16.79 3.52
CA GLU A 91 -20.69 17.96 4.30
C GLU A 91 -19.54 18.96 4.42
N ARG A 92 -18.31 18.50 4.68
CA ARG A 92 -17.11 19.37 4.72
C ARG A 92 -16.92 20.08 3.37
N ILE A 93 -17.01 19.33 2.27
CA ILE A 93 -16.90 19.90 0.91
C ILE A 93 -18.00 20.95 0.67
N SER A 94 -19.25 20.64 1.03
CA SER A 94 -20.38 21.57 0.88
C SER A 94 -20.23 22.84 1.73
N ARG A 95 -19.61 22.76 2.91
CA ARG A 95 -19.33 23.95 3.74
C ARG A 95 -18.21 24.77 3.12
N SER A 96 -17.15 24.11 2.65
CA SER A 96 -16.01 24.78 2.00
C SER A 96 -16.36 25.41 0.66
N SER A 97 -17.41 24.95 -0.04
CA SER A 97 -17.84 25.53 -1.32
C SER A 97 -18.31 26.97 -1.24
N HIS A 98 -18.58 27.49 -0.03
CA HIS A 98 -18.97 28.88 0.20
C HIS A 98 -17.76 29.81 0.38
N GLY A 99 -16.55 29.28 0.50
CA GLY A 99 -15.31 30.04 0.59
C GLY A 99 -14.63 30.22 -0.77
N SER A 100 -13.77 31.24 -0.88
CA SER A 100 -12.97 31.48 -2.10
C SER A 100 -11.74 30.56 -2.24
N ASN A 101 -11.46 29.71 -1.26
CA ASN A 101 -10.27 28.86 -1.26
C ASN A 101 -10.55 27.54 -1.99
N PRO A 102 -9.69 27.15 -2.95
CA PRO A 102 -9.79 25.85 -3.60
C PRO A 102 -9.58 24.72 -2.59
N LEU A 103 -10.31 23.62 -2.76
CA LEU A 103 -10.21 22.43 -1.94
C LEU A 103 -9.37 21.36 -2.65
N ASP A 104 -8.41 20.78 -1.94
CA ASP A 104 -7.63 19.63 -2.45
C ASP A 104 -8.44 18.34 -2.28
N LEU A 105 -8.98 17.84 -3.39
CA LEU A 105 -9.74 16.59 -3.41
C LEU A 105 -8.85 15.36 -3.17
N SER A 106 -7.55 15.42 -3.47
CA SER A 106 -6.62 14.32 -3.22
C SER A 106 -6.44 14.13 -1.72
N GLU A 107 -6.27 15.23 -0.98
CA GLU A 107 -6.20 15.21 0.48
C GLU A 107 -7.52 14.72 1.09
N ALA A 108 -8.67 15.22 0.60
CA ALA A 108 -9.97 14.80 1.09
C ALA A 108 -10.23 13.29 0.87
N MET A 109 -9.88 12.77 -0.32
CA MET A 109 -10.04 11.34 -0.65
C MET A 109 -9.09 10.45 0.14
N LEU A 110 -7.84 10.87 0.34
CA LEU A 110 -6.90 10.16 1.19
C LEU A 110 -7.42 10.11 2.64
N SER A 111 -7.93 11.23 3.15
CA SER A 111 -8.48 11.34 4.50
C SER A 111 -9.65 10.37 4.74
N VAL A 112 -10.66 10.39 3.86
CA VAL A 112 -11.84 9.51 4.01
C VAL A 112 -11.46 8.03 3.89
N THR A 113 -10.53 7.71 2.97
CA THR A 113 -10.08 6.33 2.76
C THR A 113 -9.33 5.81 3.99
N SER A 114 -8.39 6.59 4.52
CA SER A 114 -7.65 6.24 5.73
C SER A 114 -8.58 6.07 6.93
N ARG A 115 -9.59 6.94 7.09
CA ARG A 115 -10.57 6.82 8.19
C ARG A 115 -11.43 5.57 8.07
N ILE A 116 -11.90 5.24 6.87
CA ILE A 116 -12.64 4.00 6.61
C ILE A 116 -11.77 2.78 6.94
N ILE A 117 -10.52 2.75 6.46
CA ILE A 117 -9.59 1.65 6.69
C ILE A 117 -9.31 1.51 8.20
N CYS A 118 -8.96 2.59 8.89
CA CYS A 118 -8.63 2.53 10.32
C CYS A 118 -9.81 2.08 11.16
N ARG A 119 -11.02 2.61 10.91
CA ARG A 119 -12.23 2.17 11.63
C ARG A 119 -12.59 0.72 11.33
N THR A 120 -12.34 0.25 10.11
CA THR A 120 -12.65 -1.13 9.70
C THR A 120 -11.62 -2.13 10.24
N ALA A 121 -10.33 -1.76 10.22
CA ALA A 121 -9.22 -2.65 10.57
C ALA A 121 -8.90 -2.65 12.08
N PHE A 122 -8.91 -1.48 12.71
CA PHE A 122 -8.50 -1.29 14.11
C PHE A 122 -9.68 -1.00 15.05
N GLY A 123 -10.88 -0.75 14.52
CA GLY A 123 -12.06 -0.41 15.32
C GLY A 123 -12.01 0.97 15.97
N THR A 124 -10.93 1.73 15.77
CA THR A 124 -10.71 3.06 16.34
C THR A 124 -11.00 4.15 15.31
N SER A 125 -11.62 5.24 15.75
CA SER A 125 -11.56 6.50 15.01
C SER A 125 -10.23 7.16 15.34
N LEU A 126 -9.51 7.64 14.32
CA LEU A 126 -8.28 8.41 14.47
C LEU A 126 -8.48 9.74 15.24
N GLU A 127 -9.69 10.04 15.75
CA GLU A 127 -10.06 11.30 16.40
C GLU A 127 -9.93 11.30 17.95
N GLY A 128 -9.59 10.18 18.61
CA GLY A 128 -9.45 10.15 20.08
C GLY A 128 -8.13 10.74 20.59
N ASN A 129 -8.18 11.56 21.67
CA ASN A 129 -7.14 12.23 22.51
C ASN A 129 -5.82 12.78 21.91
N HIS A 130 -5.38 12.30 20.74
CA HIS A 130 -4.21 12.70 19.95
C HIS A 130 -4.58 12.94 18.46
N GLY A 131 -5.87 13.08 18.16
CA GLY A 131 -6.43 12.68 16.86
C GLY A 131 -6.10 13.50 15.61
N VAL A 132 -5.46 14.67 15.75
CA VAL A 132 -4.94 15.42 14.59
C VAL A 132 -3.50 15.01 14.28
N ASP A 133 -2.71 14.70 15.31
CA ASP A 133 -1.28 14.36 15.21
C ASP A 133 -1.06 12.93 14.71
N LEU A 134 -1.86 11.97 15.21
CA LEU A 134 -1.77 10.57 14.75
C LEU A 134 -2.17 10.44 13.27
N ARG A 135 -3.16 11.23 12.83
CA ARG A 135 -3.63 11.22 11.45
C ARG A 135 -2.58 11.79 10.50
N SER A 136 -2.04 12.96 10.78
CA SER A 136 -1.01 13.57 9.94
C SER A 136 0.24 12.68 9.88
N LYS A 137 0.62 12.07 11.02
CA LYS A 137 1.70 11.08 11.09
C LYS A 137 1.42 9.86 10.21
N LEU A 138 0.21 9.29 10.25
CA LEU A 138 -0.18 8.17 9.39
C LEU A 138 -0.13 8.53 7.91
N GLU A 139 -0.67 9.69 7.52
CA GLU A 139 -0.67 10.13 6.13
C GLU A 139 0.75 10.35 5.59
N LEU A 140 1.64 10.97 6.38
CA LEU A 140 3.04 11.15 6.02
C LEU A 140 3.77 9.80 5.90
N MET A 141 3.54 8.91 6.86
CA MET A 141 4.14 7.57 6.87
C MET A 141 3.69 6.75 5.65
N LEU A 142 2.41 6.75 5.32
CA LEU A 142 1.87 6.03 4.14
C LEU A 142 2.46 6.56 2.84
N ARG A 143 2.56 7.88 2.68
CA ARG A 143 3.19 8.49 1.48
C ARG A 143 4.66 8.10 1.37
N GLU A 144 5.37 8.10 2.48
CA GLU A 144 6.77 7.70 2.51
C GLU A 144 6.94 6.20 2.19
N SER A 145 6.07 5.34 2.72
CA SER A 145 6.07 3.92 2.38
C SER A 145 5.73 3.67 0.92
N GLU A 146 4.74 4.36 0.35
CA GLU A 146 4.42 4.28 -1.08
C GLU A 146 5.63 4.68 -1.96
N ALA A 147 6.30 5.76 -1.59
CA ALA A 147 7.53 6.17 -2.26
C ALA A 147 8.62 5.09 -2.15
N MET A 148 8.81 4.49 -0.97
CA MET A 148 9.82 3.45 -0.75
C MET A 148 9.51 2.13 -1.46
N PHE A 149 8.23 1.74 -1.58
CA PHE A 149 7.83 0.55 -2.35
C PHE A 149 8.18 0.64 -3.83
N THR A 150 8.22 1.85 -4.38
CA THR A 150 8.40 2.12 -5.82
C THR A 150 9.73 2.78 -6.17
N SER A 151 10.54 3.12 -5.16
CA SER A 151 11.84 3.78 -5.35
C SER A 151 12.83 2.90 -6.08
N PHE A 152 13.75 3.56 -6.79
CA PHE A 152 14.87 2.89 -7.43
C PHE A 152 15.93 2.50 -6.41
N PHE A 153 16.32 1.23 -6.40
CA PHE A 153 17.49 0.72 -5.70
C PHE A 153 18.47 0.13 -6.71
N PHE A 154 19.75 0.45 -6.55
CA PHE A 154 20.84 -0.10 -7.36
C PHE A 154 20.89 -1.62 -7.23
N SER A 155 20.67 -2.16 -6.03
CA SER A 155 20.65 -3.61 -5.78
C SER A 155 19.61 -4.38 -6.61
N ASP A 156 18.49 -3.75 -6.97
CA ASP A 156 17.40 -4.39 -7.73
C ASP A 156 17.69 -4.51 -9.23
N HIS A 157 18.49 -3.59 -9.79
CA HIS A 157 18.75 -3.49 -11.22
C HIS A 157 20.22 -3.68 -11.59
N PHE A 158 21.14 -3.41 -10.67
CA PHE A 158 22.60 -3.49 -10.83
C PHE A 158 23.22 -4.09 -9.56
N PRO A 159 23.08 -5.41 -9.32
CA PRO A 159 23.47 -6.03 -8.03
C PRO A 159 24.92 -5.76 -7.61
N SER A 160 25.86 -5.67 -8.56
CA SER A 160 27.27 -5.34 -8.28
C SER A 160 27.48 -3.92 -7.74
N LEU A 161 26.51 -3.02 -7.93
CA LEU A 161 26.51 -1.65 -7.45
C LEU A 161 25.58 -1.43 -6.25
N GLY A 162 25.05 -2.50 -5.64
CA GLY A 162 24.10 -2.39 -4.51
C GLY A 162 24.65 -1.63 -3.29
N PHE A 163 25.97 -1.52 -3.13
CA PHE A 163 26.57 -0.69 -2.08
C PHE A 163 26.21 0.80 -2.21
N LEU A 164 25.83 1.27 -3.40
CA LEU A 164 25.39 2.65 -3.64
C LEU A 164 24.07 2.97 -2.95
N ASP A 165 23.23 1.98 -2.66
CA ASP A 165 21.97 2.21 -1.91
C ASP A 165 22.25 2.70 -0.49
N ARG A 166 23.36 2.25 0.12
CA ARG A 166 23.82 2.76 1.42
C ARG A 166 24.48 4.12 1.28
N PHE A 167 25.30 4.31 0.25
CA PHE A 167 26.02 5.57 0.02
C PHE A 167 25.09 6.75 -0.29
N THR A 168 24.02 6.52 -1.05
CA THR A 168 23.00 7.53 -1.36
C THR A 168 22.05 7.83 -0.19
N GLY A 169 22.13 7.05 0.90
CA GLY A 169 21.23 7.15 2.04
C GLY A 169 19.86 6.49 1.84
N MET A 170 19.60 5.89 0.68
CA MET A 170 18.33 5.21 0.37
C MET A 170 18.02 4.08 1.36
N MET A 171 19.02 3.28 1.74
CA MET A 171 18.83 2.24 2.75
C MET A 171 18.48 2.82 4.13
N SER A 172 19.12 3.92 4.52
CA SER A 172 18.83 4.58 5.80
C SER A 172 17.41 5.15 5.84
N ARG A 173 16.98 5.76 4.72
CA ARG A 173 15.61 6.25 4.53
C ARG A 173 14.58 5.11 4.63
N LEU A 174 14.84 3.98 3.97
CA LEU A 174 14.00 2.78 4.02
C LEU A 174 13.90 2.19 5.43
N GLU A 175 15.04 2.02 6.11
CA GLU A 175 15.10 1.52 7.49
C GLU A 175 14.38 2.44 8.47
N LYS A 176 14.48 3.76 8.28
CA LYS A 176 13.73 4.74 9.08
C LYS A 176 12.22 4.57 8.86
N ASN A 177 11.76 4.46 7.61
CA ASN A 177 10.34 4.26 7.32
C ASN A 177 9.80 2.95 7.92
N CYS A 178 10.58 1.86 7.88
CA CYS A 178 10.22 0.60 8.55
C CYS A 178 10.02 0.79 10.06
N LYS A 179 10.93 1.51 10.72
CA LYS A 179 10.82 1.79 12.17
C LYS A 179 9.61 2.65 12.51
N GLU A 180 9.27 3.62 11.66
CA GLU A 180 8.08 4.46 11.84
C GLU A 180 6.79 3.63 11.73
N LEU A 181 6.71 2.73 10.76
CA LEU A 181 5.61 1.76 10.62
C LEU A 181 5.51 0.83 11.84
N ASP A 182 6.62 0.25 12.27
CA ASP A 182 6.66 -0.63 13.44
C ASP A 182 6.18 0.08 14.71
N THR A 183 6.60 1.34 14.90
CA THR A 183 6.15 2.17 16.03
C THR A 183 4.64 2.42 15.94
N PHE A 184 4.14 2.78 14.76
CA PHE A 184 2.72 3.00 14.55
C PHE A 184 1.87 1.76 14.82
N TYR A 185 2.31 0.58 14.38
CA TYR A 185 1.61 -0.68 14.65
C TYR A 185 1.66 -1.10 16.12
N GLN A 186 2.64 -0.65 16.90
CA GLN A 186 2.71 -0.90 18.34
C GLN A 186 1.84 0.09 19.14
N ASP A 187 1.59 1.28 18.60
CA ASP A 187 0.82 2.34 19.25
C ASP A 187 -0.72 2.16 19.13
N ILE A 188 -1.19 1.31 18.21
CA ILE A 188 -2.63 1.09 17.90
C ILE A 188 -3.08 -0.31 18.26
#